data_AF-A0A1Y2LQY2-F1
#
_entry.id   AF-A0A1Y2LQY2-F1
#
_cell.length_a   1.000
_cell.length_b   1.000
_cell.length_c   1.000
_cell.angle_alpha   90.00
_cell.angle_beta   90.00
_cell.angle_gamma   90.00
#
_symmetry.space_group_name_H-M   'P 1'
#
loop_
_entity.id
_entity.type
_entity.pdbx_description
1 polymer ?
#
loop_
_entity_poly.entity_id
_entity_poly.type
_entity_poly.pdbx_seq_one_letter_code
_entity_poly.pdbx_strand_id
1 'polypeptide(L)'
;MLLCRSPTNTAIQSQWARLSTGSCSARRRLMTLAIETSCDDTSVAIVEKGVNNGSTVARLHFHKKVTSNNTAFQGVHPLFTLKSHQENLATLVAEAIEHLPKHGGLRRLPDFVSVTRGPGMRSNLFCGLDTAKGLAVAWQVLVPKA
;
A
#
# COMPACT_ATOMS: atom_id res chain seq x y z
N MET A 1 4.52 53.34 -31.14
CA MET A 1 3.18 52.91 -30.71
C MET A 1 3.19 51.38 -30.64
N LEU A 2 3.47 50.81 -29.45
CA LEU A 2 2.95 49.53 -28.96
C LEU A 2 3.44 49.39 -27.51
N LEU A 3 2.57 49.69 -26.54
CA LEU A 3 2.81 49.45 -25.13
C LEU A 3 2.59 47.96 -24.84
N CYS A 4 3.63 47.24 -24.42
CA CYS A 4 3.46 45.95 -23.74
C CYS A 4 3.43 46.23 -22.23
N ARG A 5 2.24 46.51 -21.69
CA ARG A 5 2.02 46.61 -20.23
C ARG A 5 1.92 45.21 -19.65
N SER A 6 2.66 44.96 -18.58
CA SER A 6 2.56 43.75 -17.75
C SER A 6 1.13 43.57 -17.22
N PRO A 7 0.51 42.38 -17.34
CA PRO A 7 -0.72 42.10 -16.61
C PRO A 7 -0.40 41.95 -15.13
N THR A 8 -0.97 42.84 -14.32
CA THR A 8 -0.92 42.81 -12.87
C THR A 8 -1.52 41.51 -12.34
N ASN A 9 -0.70 40.84 -11.56
CA ASN A 9 -0.92 39.62 -10.81
C ASN A 9 -1.97 39.83 -9.71
N THR A 10 -3.24 39.61 -10.00
CA THR A 10 -4.31 39.68 -8.97
C THR A 10 -5.41 38.63 -9.14
N ALA A 11 -5.63 38.11 -10.36
CA ALA A 11 -6.66 37.09 -10.60
C ALA A 11 -6.25 35.68 -10.11
N ILE A 12 -4.97 35.31 -10.25
CA ILE A 12 -4.47 33.96 -9.93
C ILE A 12 -4.41 33.72 -8.41
N GLN A 13 -4.10 34.75 -7.61
CA GLN A 13 -4.05 34.61 -6.14
C GLN A 13 -5.43 34.34 -5.52
N SER A 14 -6.52 34.84 -6.12
CA SER A 14 -7.88 34.69 -5.58
C SER A 14 -8.49 33.30 -5.76
N GLN A 15 -7.93 32.47 -6.64
CA GLN A 15 -8.37 31.09 -6.84
C GLN A 15 -7.73 30.12 -5.85
N TRP A 16 -6.55 30.44 -5.31
CA TRP A 16 -5.83 29.60 -4.35
C TRP A 16 -6.34 29.80 -2.92
N ALA A 17 -6.85 30.99 -2.60
CA ALA A 17 -7.42 31.30 -1.30
C ALA A 17 -8.75 30.57 -0.98
N ARG A 18 -9.44 30.01 -2.00
CA ARG A 18 -10.71 29.28 -1.82
C ARG A 18 -10.55 27.77 -1.61
N LEU A 19 -9.35 27.22 -1.75
CA LEU A 19 -9.11 25.78 -1.60
C LEU A 19 -8.64 25.38 -0.20
N SER A 20 -8.51 26.33 0.74
CA SER A 20 -7.83 26.10 2.03
C SER A 20 -8.72 26.11 3.28
N THR A 21 -10.05 26.12 3.16
CA THR A 21 -10.94 26.13 4.35
C THR A 21 -12.06 25.10 4.30
N GLY A 22 -11.73 23.88 3.89
CA GLY A 22 -12.52 22.71 4.24
C GLY A 22 -11.87 21.99 5.42
N SER A 23 -12.23 22.36 6.65
CA SER A 23 -11.95 21.50 7.81
C SER A 23 -12.76 20.21 7.66
N CYS A 24 -12.24 19.24 6.92
CA CYS A 24 -12.80 17.90 6.91
C CYS A 24 -12.25 17.14 8.11
N SER A 25 -12.83 17.40 9.29
CA SER A 25 -12.77 16.45 10.40
C SER A 25 -13.67 15.22 10.13
N ALA A 26 -13.83 14.83 8.86
CA ALA A 26 -14.26 13.48 8.53
C ALA A 26 -13.04 12.60 8.79
N ARG A 27 -13.04 11.90 9.93
CA ARG A 27 -11.95 10.97 10.25
C ARG A 27 -11.82 9.96 9.11
N ARG A 28 -10.75 10.10 8.33
CA ARG A 28 -10.53 9.33 7.10
C ARG A 28 -10.38 7.85 7.43
N ARG A 29 -11.19 7.01 6.78
CA ARG A 29 -10.95 5.56 6.70
C ARG A 29 -9.80 5.35 5.72
N LEU A 30 -8.77 4.62 6.15
CA LEU A 30 -7.59 4.31 5.33
C LEU A 30 -7.42 2.81 5.26
N MET A 31 -7.23 2.28 4.06
CA MET A 31 -7.03 0.86 3.80
C MET A 31 -5.69 0.65 3.11
N THR A 32 -4.96 -0.36 3.56
CA THR A 32 -3.70 -0.77 2.94
C THR A 32 -3.74 -2.25 2.60
N LEU A 33 -3.08 -2.60 1.48
CA LEU A 33 -2.57 -3.95 1.26
C LEU A 33 -1.13 -3.97 1.75
N ALA A 34 -0.83 -4.82 2.73
CA ALA A 34 0.47 -4.99 3.34
C ALA A 34 1.17 -6.24 2.80
N ILE A 35 2.44 -6.11 2.41
CA ILE A 35 3.29 -7.20 1.92
C ILE A 35 4.51 -7.35 2.84
N GLU A 36 4.76 -8.56 3.30
CA GLU A 36 5.92 -8.95 4.11
C GLU A 36 6.71 -10.06 3.41
N THR A 37 8.00 -9.80 3.18
CA THR A 37 8.95 -10.69 2.45
C THR A 37 10.40 -10.47 2.94
N SER A 38 10.62 -10.11 4.21
CA SER A 38 11.96 -9.79 4.71
C SER A 38 12.86 -11.00 4.95
N CYS A 39 12.28 -12.09 5.46
CA CYS A 39 12.98 -13.32 5.83
C CYS A 39 12.37 -14.51 5.10
N ASP A 40 11.69 -15.44 5.77
CA ASP A 40 11.16 -16.70 5.24
C ASP A 40 9.64 -16.83 5.22
N ASP A 41 8.94 -15.88 5.80
CA ASP A 41 7.49 -15.74 5.68
C ASP A 41 7.14 -14.85 4.49
N THR A 42 6.30 -15.37 3.59
CA THR A 42 5.57 -14.56 2.59
C THR A 42 4.21 -14.26 3.18
N SER A 43 3.90 -13.00 3.48
CA SER A 43 2.59 -12.64 4.05
C SER A 43 1.95 -11.46 3.31
N VAL A 44 0.63 -11.55 3.18
CA VAL A 44 -0.21 -10.47 2.65
C VAL A 44 -1.37 -10.24 3.61
N ALA A 45 -1.64 -8.96 3.90
CA ALA A 45 -2.78 -8.56 4.72
C ALA A 45 -3.52 -7.36 4.12
N ILE A 46 -4.82 -7.27 4.40
CA ILE A 46 -5.62 -6.08 4.13
C ILE A 46 -6.11 -5.53 5.46
N VAL A 47 -5.65 -4.33 5.79
CA VAL A 47 -5.97 -3.65 7.05
C VAL A 47 -6.63 -2.32 6.75
N GLU A 48 -7.73 -2.05 7.44
CA GLU A 48 -8.44 -0.79 7.36
C GLU A 48 -8.45 -0.08 8.72
N LYS A 49 -7.88 1.12 8.77
CA LYS A 49 -8.10 2.08 9.83
C LYS A 49 -9.50 2.67 9.68
N GLY A 50 -10.30 2.58 10.74
CA GLY A 50 -11.60 3.21 10.86
C GLY A 50 -11.76 3.94 12.19
N VAL A 51 -13.00 4.33 12.47
CA VAL A 51 -13.39 4.95 13.72
C VAL A 51 -14.65 4.29 14.21
N ASN A 52 -14.66 3.92 15.49
CA ASN A 52 -15.85 3.43 16.16
C ASN A 52 -16.00 4.20 17.48
N ASN A 53 -17.16 4.83 17.70
CA ASN A 53 -17.47 5.63 18.90
C ASN A 53 -16.36 6.61 19.32
N GLY A 54 -15.77 7.33 18.35
CA GLY A 54 -14.70 8.29 18.63
C GLY A 54 -13.31 7.68 18.90
N SER A 55 -13.15 6.36 18.90
CA SER A 55 -11.86 5.67 19.00
C SER A 55 -11.35 5.21 17.62
N THR A 56 -10.04 5.21 17.43
CA THR A 56 -9.41 4.65 16.23
C THR A 56 -9.42 3.13 16.33
N VAL A 57 -9.91 2.46 15.29
CA VAL A 57 -9.95 0.99 15.22
C VAL A 57 -9.22 0.50 13.99
N ALA A 58 -8.53 -0.64 14.10
CA ALA A 58 -7.96 -1.37 12.97
C ALA A 58 -8.84 -2.58 12.69
N ARG A 59 -9.28 -2.73 11.43
CA ARG A 59 -10.07 -3.86 10.97
C ARG A 59 -9.24 -4.67 9.99
N LEU A 60 -9.03 -5.94 10.33
CA LEU A 60 -8.36 -6.91 9.47
C LEU A 60 -9.41 -7.55 8.54
N HIS A 61 -9.25 -7.39 7.23
CA HIS A 61 -10.11 -8.01 6.24
C HIS A 61 -9.54 -9.33 5.73
N PHE A 62 -8.22 -9.40 5.65
CA PHE A 62 -7.49 -10.56 5.17
C PHE A 62 -6.11 -10.61 5.83
N HIS A 63 -5.65 -11.81 6.15
CA HIS A 63 -4.26 -12.08 6.49
C HIS A 63 -3.97 -13.55 6.22
N LYS A 64 -2.97 -13.81 5.38
CA LYS A 64 -2.48 -15.15 5.14
C LYS A 64 -0.98 -15.10 4.96
N LYS A 65 -0.31 -16.13 5.47
CA LYS A 65 1.13 -16.31 5.35
C LYS A 65 1.50 -17.71 4.87
N VAL A 66 2.63 -17.79 4.20
CA VAL A 66 3.29 -19.04 3.78
C VAL A 66 4.75 -18.99 4.21
N THR A 67 5.18 -19.95 5.02
CA THR A 67 6.56 -20.06 5.51
C THR A 67 7.36 -20.99 4.60
N SER A 68 8.53 -20.54 4.17
CA SER A 68 9.46 -21.36 3.37
C SER A 68 9.97 -22.56 4.19
N ASN A 69 9.89 -23.77 3.62
CA ASN A 69 10.39 -24.97 4.29
C ASN A 69 11.91 -25.08 4.17
N ASN A 70 12.60 -24.61 5.20
CA ASN A 70 14.06 -24.59 5.25
C ASN A 70 14.68 -25.75 6.06
N THR A 71 13.89 -26.78 6.42
CA THR A 71 14.32 -27.87 7.32
C THR A 71 15.59 -28.58 6.86
N ALA A 72 15.74 -28.81 5.55
CA ALA A 72 16.91 -29.48 4.97
C ALA A 72 18.22 -28.68 5.14
N PHE A 73 18.13 -27.37 5.34
CA PHE A 73 19.28 -26.47 5.46
C PHE A 73 19.61 -26.13 6.92
N GLN A 74 18.83 -26.64 7.89
CA GLN A 74 18.97 -26.37 9.33
C GLN A 74 18.97 -24.86 9.68
N GLY A 75 18.34 -24.04 8.83
CA GLY A 75 18.30 -22.59 8.95
C GLY A 75 17.80 -21.96 7.67
N VAL A 76 17.49 -20.66 7.71
CA VAL A 76 16.94 -19.95 6.54
C VAL A 76 17.94 -19.96 5.40
N HIS A 77 17.57 -20.58 4.27
CA HIS A 77 18.41 -20.64 3.08
C HIS A 77 17.97 -19.56 2.08
N PRO A 78 18.81 -18.52 1.81
CA PRO A 78 18.37 -17.34 1.08
C PRO A 78 17.74 -17.63 -0.30
N LEU A 79 18.35 -18.53 -1.08
CA LEU A 79 17.86 -18.85 -2.42
C LEU A 79 16.55 -19.64 -2.40
N PHE A 80 16.38 -20.54 -1.43
CA PHE A 80 15.16 -21.35 -1.34
C PHE A 80 13.98 -20.49 -0.88
N THR A 81 14.26 -19.62 0.08
CA THR A 81 13.29 -18.64 0.56
C THR A 81 12.89 -17.62 -0.50
N LEU A 82 13.85 -17.09 -1.28
CA LEU A 82 13.54 -16.21 -2.42
C LEU A 82 12.58 -16.89 -3.40
N LYS A 83 12.86 -18.15 -3.75
CA LYS A 83 12.00 -18.94 -4.63
C LYS A 83 10.59 -19.08 -4.04
N SER A 84 10.49 -19.41 -2.75
CA SER A 84 9.19 -19.48 -2.05
C SER A 84 8.41 -18.16 -2.12
N HIS A 85 9.06 -17.00 -1.93
CA HIS A 85 8.39 -15.70 -2.09
C HIS A 85 7.84 -15.50 -3.51
N GLN A 86 8.65 -15.79 -4.53
CA GLN A 86 8.25 -15.64 -5.94
C GLN A 86 7.07 -16.54 -6.33
N GLU A 87 7.03 -17.77 -5.79
CA GLU A 87 5.96 -18.74 -6.05
C GLU A 87 4.64 -18.37 -5.35
N ASN A 88 4.71 -17.84 -4.13
CA ASN A 88 3.52 -17.67 -3.29
C ASN A 88 2.93 -16.26 -3.30
N LEU A 89 3.74 -15.22 -3.53
CA LEU A 89 3.31 -13.84 -3.33
C LEU A 89 2.14 -13.44 -4.25
N ALA A 90 2.18 -13.81 -5.53
CA ALA A 90 1.12 -13.49 -6.48
C ALA A 90 -0.22 -14.14 -6.08
N THR A 91 -0.19 -15.41 -5.66
CA THR A 91 -1.37 -16.15 -5.19
C THR A 91 -1.97 -15.50 -3.94
N LEU A 92 -1.12 -15.14 -2.96
CA LEU A 92 -1.58 -14.46 -1.74
C LEU A 92 -2.20 -13.09 -2.03
N VAL A 93 -1.65 -12.33 -2.97
CA VAL A 93 -2.23 -11.05 -3.41
C VAL A 93 -3.58 -11.26 -4.10
N ALA A 94 -3.70 -12.28 -4.95
CA ALA A 94 -4.97 -12.61 -5.61
C ALA A 94 -6.06 -12.96 -4.59
N GLU A 95 -5.74 -13.83 -3.63
CA GLU A 95 -6.64 -14.18 -2.52
C GLU A 95 -7.02 -12.95 -1.67
N ALA A 96 -6.06 -12.05 -1.41
CA ALA A 96 -6.33 -10.82 -0.67
C ALA A 96 -7.35 -9.94 -1.41
N ILE A 97 -7.20 -9.77 -2.73
CA ILE A 97 -8.11 -8.96 -3.56
C ILE A 97 -9.55 -9.49 -3.49
N GLU A 98 -9.73 -10.81 -3.33
CA GLU A 98 -11.05 -11.42 -3.18
C GLU A 98 -11.76 -11.02 -1.89
N HIS A 99 -11.02 -10.66 -0.85
CA HIS A 99 -11.51 -10.25 0.46
C HIS A 99 -11.68 -8.74 0.61
N LEU A 100 -11.40 -7.94 -0.43
CA LEU A 100 -11.66 -6.51 -0.41
C LEU A 100 -13.14 -6.22 -0.19
N PRO A 101 -13.49 -5.25 0.68
CA PRO A 101 -14.88 -4.89 0.90
C PRO A 101 -15.48 -4.34 -0.39
N LYS A 102 -16.75 -4.66 -0.61
CA LYS A 102 -17.52 -4.21 -1.76
C LYS A 102 -18.45 -3.07 -1.38
N HIS A 103 -18.58 -2.09 -2.25
CA HIS A 103 -19.56 -1.00 -2.14
C HIS A 103 -20.27 -0.84 -3.49
N GLY A 104 -21.57 -1.11 -3.54
CA GLY A 104 -22.34 -1.07 -4.79
C GLY A 104 -21.86 -2.08 -5.86
N GLY A 105 -21.42 -3.27 -5.43
CA GLY A 105 -20.93 -4.32 -6.34
C GLY A 105 -19.46 -4.16 -6.78
N LEU A 106 -18.88 -2.97 -6.65
CA LEU A 106 -17.47 -2.70 -6.95
C LEU A 106 -16.60 -2.95 -5.71
N ARG A 107 -15.42 -3.55 -5.91
CA ARG A 107 -14.42 -3.70 -4.84
C ARG A 107 -13.81 -2.33 -4.54
N ARG A 108 -13.79 -1.95 -3.26
CA ARG A 108 -13.03 -0.77 -2.82
C ARG A 108 -11.55 -1.14 -2.81
N LEU A 109 -10.77 -0.50 -3.68
CA LEU A 109 -9.33 -0.69 -3.73
C LEU A 109 -8.66 -0.09 -2.47
N PRO A 110 -7.49 -0.62 -2.05
CA PRO A 110 -6.67 0.00 -1.01
C PRO A 110 -6.28 1.44 -1.37
N ASP A 111 -6.14 2.30 -0.37
CA ASP A 111 -5.73 3.71 -0.57
C ASP A 111 -4.21 3.83 -0.81
N PHE A 112 -3.43 2.83 -0.36
CA PHE A 112 -2.00 2.69 -0.60
C PHE A 112 -1.57 1.23 -0.45
N VAL A 113 -0.34 0.93 -0.89
CA VAL A 113 0.29 -0.39 -0.68
C VAL A 113 1.47 -0.22 0.26
N SER A 114 1.46 -0.94 1.38
CA SER A 114 2.57 -0.99 2.33
C SER A 114 3.42 -2.23 2.10
N VAL A 115 4.73 -2.10 2.17
CA VAL A 115 5.66 -3.20 1.99
C VAL A 115 6.89 -3.03 2.86
N THR A 116 7.40 -4.13 3.38
CA THR A 116 8.61 -4.14 4.20
C THR A 116 9.83 -3.73 3.39
N ARG A 117 10.53 -2.71 3.88
CA ARG A 117 11.76 -2.20 3.26
C ARG A 117 13.03 -2.71 3.90
N GLY A 118 12.94 -3.15 5.15
CA GLY A 118 14.05 -3.66 5.92
C GLY A 118 13.80 -3.58 7.42
N PRO A 119 14.71 -4.16 8.23
CA PRO A 119 15.85 -4.99 7.80
C PRO A 119 15.39 -6.33 7.17
N GLY A 120 16.29 -7.04 6.49
CA GLY A 120 15.97 -8.33 5.87
C GLY A 120 16.95 -8.75 4.79
N MET A 121 16.73 -9.92 4.20
CA MET A 121 17.49 -10.41 3.05
C MET A 121 17.17 -9.56 1.82
N ARG A 122 18.20 -8.93 1.25
CA ARG A 122 18.04 -7.95 0.17
C ARG A 122 17.27 -8.49 -1.04
N SER A 123 17.55 -9.73 -1.43
CA SER A 123 16.85 -10.41 -2.52
C SER A 123 15.35 -10.55 -2.26
N ASN A 124 14.99 -10.86 -1.02
CA ASN A 124 13.61 -11.14 -0.63
C ASN A 124 12.82 -9.84 -0.52
N LEU A 125 13.43 -8.80 0.06
CA LEU A 125 12.87 -7.46 0.11
C LEU A 125 12.55 -6.90 -1.28
N PHE A 126 13.40 -7.15 -2.28
CA PHE A 126 13.13 -6.71 -3.66
C PHE A 126 11.89 -7.39 -4.26
N CYS A 127 11.67 -8.68 -3.98
CA CYS A 127 10.48 -9.38 -4.45
C CYS A 127 9.19 -8.68 -4.00
N GLY A 128 9.06 -8.37 -2.70
CA GLY A 128 7.92 -7.62 -2.19
C GLY A 128 7.84 -6.18 -2.74
N LEU A 129 8.96 -5.47 -2.77
CA LEU A 129 9.01 -4.07 -3.23
C LEU A 129 8.59 -3.91 -4.69
N ASP A 130 9.04 -4.82 -5.56
CA ASP A 130 8.73 -4.77 -6.99
C ASP A 130 7.24 -5.09 -7.22
N THR A 131 6.70 -6.09 -6.52
CA THR A 131 5.25 -6.36 -6.53
C THR A 131 4.45 -5.17 -6.01
N ALA A 132 4.85 -4.56 -4.89
CA ALA A 132 4.15 -3.41 -4.32
C ALA A 132 4.13 -2.21 -5.27
N LYS A 133 5.24 -1.93 -5.94
CA LYS A 133 5.32 -0.86 -6.96
C LYS A 133 4.46 -1.19 -8.17
N GLY A 134 4.46 -2.43 -8.64
CA GLY A 134 3.60 -2.88 -9.74
C GLY A 134 2.12 -2.67 -9.43
N LEU A 135 1.68 -3.09 -8.23
CA LEU A 135 0.31 -2.87 -7.75
C LEU A 135 -0.01 -1.38 -7.62
N ALA A 136 0.91 -0.58 -7.10
CA ALA A 136 0.74 0.85 -6.95
C ALA A 136 0.54 1.56 -8.30
N VAL A 137 1.31 1.17 -9.33
CA VAL A 137 1.11 1.66 -10.70
C VAL A 137 -0.25 1.21 -11.25
N ALA A 138 -0.63 -0.06 -11.06
CA ALA A 138 -1.90 -0.59 -11.54
C ALA A 138 -3.11 0.10 -10.92
N TRP A 139 -3.05 0.42 -9.62
CA TRP A 139 -4.15 1.05 -8.88
C TRP A 139 -4.07 2.57 -8.79
N GLN A 140 -3.02 3.19 -9.33
CA GLN A 140 -2.75 4.64 -9.22
C GLN A 140 -2.72 5.12 -7.76
N VAL A 141 -2.08 4.31 -6.90
CA VAL A 141 -1.89 4.62 -5.47
C VAL A 141 -0.41 4.73 -5.14
N LEU A 142 -0.09 5.23 -3.95
CA LEU A 142 1.29 5.39 -3.51
C LEU A 142 1.80 4.17 -2.72
N VAL A 143 3.12 3.99 -2.71
CA VAL A 143 3.83 3.12 -1.77
C VAL A 143 4.54 4.02 -0.76
N PRO A 144 4.05 4.15 0.49
CA PRO A 144 4.61 5.11 1.44
C PRO A 144 6.08 4.81 1.71
N LYS A 145 6.89 5.85 1.91
CA LYS A 145 8.20 5.71 2.54
C LYS A 145 7.95 5.67 4.06
N ALA A 146 8.18 4.49 4.66
CA ALA A 146 8.23 4.36 6.12
C ALA A 146 9.57 4.87 6.61
#